data_AF-A0A4R9WUY7-F1
#
_entry.id   AF-A0A4R9WUY7-F1
#
_cell.length_a   1.000
_cell.length_b   1.000
_cell.length_c   1.000
_cell.angle_alpha   90.00
_cell.angle_beta   90.00
_cell.angle_gamma   90.00
#
_symmetry.space_group_name_H-M   'P 1'
#
loop_
_entity.id
_entity.type
_entity.pdbx_description
1 polymer ?
#
loop_
_entity_poly.entity_id
_entity_poly.type
_entity_poly.pdbx_seq_one_letter_code
_entity_poly.pdbx_strand_id
1 'polypeptide(L)'
;DRLTAQAGVDGAILATLEYLNPGFSKKDRAALGIIEEAEKSGAIKPGQTVVELTSGNMGTGLAIVCAVRGYPFVAVMSKGNSEERARMMTALGAEVILVDQLP
;
A
#
# COMPACT_ATOMS: atom_id res chain seq x y z
N ASP A 1 10.13 -6.72 30.12
CA ASP A 1 9.44 -5.41 30.04
C ASP A 1 7.95 -5.59 30.39
N ARG A 2 7.11 -4.55 30.27
CA ARG A 2 5.68 -4.64 30.65
C ARG A 2 4.92 -5.73 29.88
N LEU A 3 5.25 -5.96 28.62
CA LEU A 3 4.57 -6.95 27.78
C LEU A 3 4.98 -8.37 28.17
N THR A 4 6.28 -8.63 28.39
CA THR A 4 6.74 -9.96 28.84
C THR A 4 6.19 -10.31 30.22
N ALA A 5 6.15 -9.34 31.14
CA ALA A 5 5.58 -9.52 32.47
C ALA A 5 4.07 -9.82 32.42
N GLN A 6 3.32 -9.12 31.57
CA GLN A 6 1.89 -9.37 31.39
C GLN A 6 1.59 -10.72 30.73
N ALA A 7 2.42 -11.14 29.77
CA ALA A 7 2.25 -12.41 29.07
C ALA A 7 2.76 -13.63 29.84
N GLY A 8 3.49 -13.44 30.94
CA GLY A 8 4.06 -14.53 31.74
C GLY A 8 5.11 -15.35 30.99
N VAL A 9 5.87 -14.70 30.10
CA VAL A 9 6.88 -15.36 29.26
C VAL A 9 8.29 -14.93 29.63
N ASP A 10 9.23 -15.88 29.60
CA ASP A 10 10.66 -15.62 29.70
C ASP A 10 11.23 -15.22 28.32
N GLY A 11 12.16 -14.26 28.30
CA GLY A 11 12.82 -13.78 27.07
C GLY A 11 12.41 -12.36 26.65
N ALA A 12 12.55 -12.06 25.36
CA ALA A 12 12.28 -10.74 24.78
C ALA A 12 11.17 -10.81 23.73
N ILE A 13 10.18 -9.91 23.84
CA ILE A 13 9.20 -9.65 22.79
C ILE A 13 9.71 -8.47 21.95
N LEU A 14 9.93 -8.70 20.66
CA LEU A 14 10.37 -7.68 19.72
C LEU A 14 9.23 -7.32 18.76
N ALA A 15 9.12 -6.05 18.40
CA ALA A 15 8.12 -5.55 17.47
C ALA A 15 8.78 -4.91 16.25
N THR A 16 8.40 -5.37 15.06
CA THR A 16 8.76 -4.70 13.80
C THR A 16 7.72 -3.63 13.50
N LEU A 17 8.12 -2.36 13.59
CA LEU A 17 7.24 -1.20 13.47
C LEU A 17 7.03 -0.78 12.00
N GLU A 18 6.45 -1.67 11.20
CA GLU A 18 6.23 -1.44 9.75
C GLU A 18 5.25 -0.31 9.43
N TYR A 19 4.55 0.23 10.41
CA TYR A 19 3.72 1.43 10.24
C TYR A 19 4.56 2.71 10.13
N LEU A 20 5.88 2.65 10.35
CA LEU A 20 6.79 3.77 10.15
C LEU A 20 7.24 3.93 8.69
N ASN A 21 6.83 3.03 7.79
CA ASN A 21 7.01 3.25 6.36
C ASN A 21 6.12 4.43 5.88
N PRO A 22 6.45 5.10 4.75
CA PRO A 22 5.81 6.35 4.33
C PRO A 22 4.28 6.28 4.11
N GLY A 23 3.77 5.14 3.65
CA GLY A 23 2.35 4.82 3.49
C GLY A 23 1.73 4.15 4.72
N PHE A 24 2.42 4.21 5.86
CA PHE A 24 2.00 3.70 7.16
C PHE A 24 1.76 2.18 7.21
N SER A 25 2.38 1.40 6.32
CA SER A 25 2.26 -0.05 6.37
C SER A 25 3.41 -0.80 5.70
N LYS A 26 3.54 -2.09 6.00
CA LYS A 26 4.51 -2.99 5.33
C LYS A 26 4.31 -3.11 3.81
N LYS A 27 3.15 -2.70 3.27
CA LYS A 27 2.85 -2.83 1.84
C LYS A 27 3.67 -1.89 0.97
N ASP A 28 4.23 -0.83 1.54
CA ASP A 28 5.12 0.09 0.83
C ASP A 28 6.34 -0.65 0.25
N ARG A 29 6.89 -1.60 1.02
CA ARG A 29 8.00 -2.45 0.59
C ARG A 29 7.62 -3.33 -0.60
N ALA A 30 6.42 -3.90 -0.57
CA ALA A 30 5.92 -4.74 -1.66
C ALA A 30 5.63 -3.91 -2.92
N ALA A 31 5.01 -2.73 -2.77
CA ALA A 31 4.74 -1.80 -3.86
C ALA A 31 6.02 -1.39 -4.58
N LEU A 32 7.06 -1.01 -3.83
CA LEU A 32 8.37 -0.67 -4.39
C LEU A 32 8.97 -1.85 -5.16
N GLY A 33 9.02 -3.03 -4.54
CA GLY A 33 9.60 -4.23 -5.15
C GLY A 33 8.88 -4.68 -6.42
N ILE A 34 7.55 -4.57 -6.47
CA ILE A 34 6.76 -4.90 -7.68
C ILE A 34 7.11 -3.95 -8.83
N ILE A 35 7.16 -2.64 -8.57
CA ILE A 35 7.48 -1.65 -9.60
C ILE A 35 8.93 -1.80 -10.07
N GLU A 36 9.90 -2.00 -9.16
CA GLU A 36 11.31 -2.21 -9.52
C GLU A 36 11.53 -3.47 -10.35
N GLU A 37 10.85 -4.57 -10.03
CA GLU A 37 10.96 -5.80 -10.83
C GLU A 37 10.27 -5.63 -12.20
N ALA A 38 9.14 -4.91 -12.26
CA ALA A 38 8.49 -4.60 -13.53
C ALA A 38 9.38 -3.70 -14.42
N GLU A 39 10.06 -2.71 -13.84
CA GLU A 39 11.04 -1.87 -14.54
C GLU A 39 12.21 -2.71 -15.05
N LYS A 40 12.79 -3.56 -14.19
CA LYS A 40 13.96 -4.39 -14.50
C LYS A 40 13.67 -5.42 -15.59
N SER A 41 12.51 -6.05 -15.55
CA SER A 41 12.08 -7.04 -16.55
C SER A 41 11.59 -6.42 -17.85
N GLY A 42 11.35 -5.10 -17.88
CA GLY A 42 10.74 -4.40 -19.01
C GLY A 42 9.24 -4.65 -19.15
N ALA A 43 8.59 -5.24 -18.14
CA ALA A 43 7.15 -5.48 -18.13
C ALA A 43 6.33 -4.17 -18.05
N ILE A 44 6.93 -3.10 -17.52
CA ILE A 44 6.35 -1.75 -17.49
C ILE A 44 7.18 -0.79 -18.34
N LYS A 45 6.51 0.03 -19.15
CA LYS A 45 7.16 1.10 -19.93
C LYS A 45 7.04 2.45 -19.20
N PRO A 46 7.96 3.40 -19.41
CA PRO A 46 7.85 4.74 -18.82
C PRO A 46 6.48 5.38 -19.07
N GLY A 47 5.85 5.90 -18.00
CA GLY A 47 4.52 6.53 -18.06
C GLY A 47 3.34 5.57 -18.26
N GLN A 48 3.56 4.26 -18.29
CA GLN A 48 2.48 3.27 -18.37
C GLN A 48 1.66 3.26 -17.07
N THR A 49 0.34 3.20 -17.20
CA THR A 49 -0.57 3.18 -16.05
C THR A 49 -0.46 1.87 -15.28
N VAL A 50 -0.41 1.98 -13.95
CA VAL A 50 -0.52 0.87 -13.01
C VAL A 50 -1.96 0.80 -12.50
N VAL A 51 -2.54 -0.40 -12.46
CA VAL A 51 -3.90 -0.64 -11.98
C VAL A 51 -3.86 -1.73 -10.92
N GLU A 52 -4.50 -1.49 -9.77
CA GLU A 52 -4.58 -2.47 -8.68
C GLU A 52 -5.98 -2.47 -8.04
N LEU A 53 -6.53 -3.66 -7.78
CA LEU A 53 -7.68 -3.84 -6.91
C LEU A 53 -7.21 -3.91 -5.46
N THR A 54 -7.64 -2.96 -4.63
CA THR A 54 -7.13 -2.83 -3.27
C THR A 54 -8.20 -2.47 -2.24
N SER A 55 -7.95 -2.84 -0.99
CA SER A 55 -8.73 -2.40 0.18
C SER A 55 -8.06 -1.26 0.96
N GLY A 56 -6.88 -0.80 0.53
CA GLY A 56 -6.20 0.35 1.12
C GLY A 56 -4.67 0.32 1.04
N ASN A 57 -4.02 -0.43 1.93
CA ASN A 57 -2.57 -0.32 2.17
C ASN A 57 -1.71 -0.57 0.92
N MET A 58 -2.09 -1.55 0.09
CA MET A 58 -1.37 -1.80 -1.16
C MET A 58 -1.54 -0.63 -2.14
N GLY A 59 -2.77 -0.12 -2.28
CA GLY A 59 -3.04 1.06 -3.09
C GLY A 59 -2.33 2.31 -2.59
N THR A 60 -2.19 2.50 -1.28
CA THR A 60 -1.41 3.59 -0.70
C THR A 60 0.06 3.49 -1.08
N GLY A 61 0.67 2.31 -0.88
CA GLY A 61 2.07 2.08 -1.24
C GLY A 61 2.31 2.30 -2.73
N LEU A 62 1.42 1.77 -3.59
CA LEU A 62 1.50 1.99 -5.03
C LEU A 62 1.28 3.45 -5.41
N ALA A 63 0.35 4.18 -4.78
CA ALA A 63 0.15 5.60 -5.04
C ALA A 63 1.43 6.40 -4.80
N ILE A 64 2.10 6.17 -3.66
CA ILE A 64 3.38 6.82 -3.34
C ILE A 64 4.46 6.45 -4.35
N VAL A 65 4.67 5.15 -4.60
CA VAL A 65 5.74 4.68 -5.49
C VAL A 65 5.50 5.16 -6.93
N CYS A 66 4.28 5.05 -7.43
CA CYS A 66 3.93 5.48 -8.79
C CYS A 66 4.07 7.00 -8.94
N ALA A 67 3.64 7.79 -7.95
CA ALA A 67 3.82 9.24 -7.97
C ALA A 67 5.30 9.64 -8.02
N VAL A 68 6.17 8.95 -7.29
CA VAL A 68 7.62 9.20 -7.29
C VAL A 68 8.29 8.72 -8.59
N ARG A 69 7.86 7.59 -9.14
CA ARG A 69 8.46 6.95 -10.34
C ARG A 69 7.89 7.50 -11.65
N GLY A 70 6.84 8.32 -11.61
CA GLY A 70 6.23 8.91 -12.80
C GLY A 70 5.25 7.97 -13.53
N TYR A 71 4.60 7.06 -12.80
CA TYR A 71 3.54 6.22 -13.33
C TYR A 71 2.16 6.75 -12.90
N PRO A 72 1.19 6.91 -13.82
CA PRO A 72 -0.20 7.09 -13.43
C PRO A 72 -0.68 5.86 -12.67
N PHE A 73 -1.44 6.05 -11.60
CA PHE A 73 -1.96 4.94 -10.79
C PHE A 73 -3.47 5.01 -10.64
N VAL A 74 -4.14 3.89 -10.93
CA VAL A 74 -5.58 3.70 -10.74
C VAL A 74 -5.81 2.65 -9.66
N ALA A 75 -6.37 3.09 -8.53
CA ALA A 75 -6.82 2.21 -7.46
C ALA A 75 -8.30 1.86 -7.65
N VAL A 76 -8.59 0.59 -7.89
CA VAL A 76 -9.95 0.07 -7.87
C VAL A 76 -10.26 -0.38 -6.44
N MET A 77 -11.32 0.14 -5.83
CA MET A 77 -11.66 -0.15 -4.43
C MET A 77 -13.17 -0.42 -4.28
N SER A 78 -13.55 -1.40 -3.45
CA SER A 78 -14.96 -1.62 -3.11
C SER A 78 -15.53 -0.42 -2.34
N LYS A 79 -16.76 -0.01 -2.65
CA LYS A 79 -17.53 1.03 -1.92
C LYS A 79 -17.74 0.72 -0.44
N GLY A 80 -17.66 -0.56 -0.04
CA GLY A 80 -17.74 -0.96 1.37
C GLY A 80 -16.50 -0.63 2.20
N ASN A 81 -15.40 -0.19 1.57
CA ASN A 81 -14.20 0.25 2.27
C ASN A 81 -14.33 1.70 2.78
N SER A 82 -13.46 2.06 3.72
CA SER A 82 -13.44 3.39 4.35
C SER A 82 -13.17 4.52 3.33
N GLU A 83 -13.95 5.60 3.44
CA GLU A 83 -13.77 6.80 2.64
C GLU A 83 -12.42 7.48 2.90
N GLU A 84 -11.91 7.40 4.13
CA GLU A 84 -10.61 7.97 4.51
C GLU A 84 -9.48 7.34 3.67
N ARG A 85 -9.57 6.04 3.38
CA ARG A 85 -8.60 5.36 2.51
C ARG A 85 -8.68 5.83 1.07
N ALA A 86 -9.89 6.05 0.54
CA ALA A 86 -10.06 6.64 -0.80
C ALA A 86 -9.39 8.02 -0.86
N ARG A 87 -9.74 8.90 0.09
CA ARG A 87 -9.20 10.27 0.16
C ARG A 87 -7.69 10.28 0.30
N MET A 88 -7.13 9.38 1.11
CA MET A 88 -5.69 9.25 1.28
C MET A 88 -5.00 8.85 -0.03
N MET A 89 -5.49 7.83 -0.74
CA MET A 89 -4.92 7.44 -2.03
C MET A 89 -5.04 8.56 -3.08
N THR A 90 -6.18 9.24 -3.14
CA THR A 90 -6.37 10.39 -4.05
C THR A 90 -5.40 11.53 -3.74
N ALA A 91 -5.20 11.87 -2.46
CA ALA A 91 -4.24 12.90 -2.05
C ALA A 91 -2.78 12.53 -2.41
N LEU A 92 -2.48 11.24 -2.51
CA LEU A 92 -1.18 10.71 -2.91
C LEU A 92 -1.03 10.57 -4.44
N GLY A 93 -2.01 11.03 -5.22
CA GLY A 93 -1.95 11.07 -6.68
C GLY A 93 -2.60 9.88 -7.40
N ALA A 94 -3.31 9.01 -6.69
CA ALA A 94 -4.07 7.93 -7.32
C ALA A 94 -5.40 8.45 -7.89
N GLU A 95 -5.78 7.96 -9.08
CA GLU A 95 -7.18 7.92 -9.48
C GLU A 95 -7.88 6.79 -8.72
N VAL A 96 -8.98 7.08 -8.03
CA VAL A 96 -9.71 6.08 -7.23
C VAL A 96 -11.05 5.78 -7.88
N ILE A 97 -11.23 4.52 -8.30
CA ILE A 97 -12.48 4.01 -8.88
C ILE A 97 -13.19 3.16 -7.83
N LEU A 98 -14.37 3.61 -7.41
CA LEU A 98 -15.19 2.87 -6.45
C LEU A 98 -16.14 1.91 -7.19
N VAL A 99 -16.07 0.63 -6.86
CA VAL A 99 -16.91 -0.43 -7.44
C VAL A 99 -17.84 -1.03 -6.39
N ASP A 100 -19.00 -1.52 -6.80
CA ASP A 100 -19.92 -2.23 -5.91
C ASP A 100 -19.31 -3.55 -5.46
N GLN A 101 -19.50 -3.89 -4.18
CA GLN A 101 -19.12 -5.20 -3.67
C GLN A 101 -20.16 -6.21 -4.11
N LEU A 102 -19.73 -7.30 -4.72
CA LEU A 102 -20.64 -8.42 -4.96
C LEU A 102 -21.12 -8.97 -3.61
N PRO A 103 -22.41 -9.36 -3.52
CA PRO A 103 -23.02 -9.90 -2.30
C PRO A 103 -22.34 -11.18 -1.81
#